data_AF-A0A9R0YLF8-F1
#
_entry.id   AF-A0A9R0YLF8-F1
#
_cell.length_a   1.000
_cell.length_b   1.000
_cell.length_c   1.000
_cell.angle_alpha   90.00
_cell.angle_beta   90.00
_cell.angle_gamma   90.00
#
_symmetry.space_group_name_H-M   'P 1'
#
loop_
_entity.id
_entity.type
_entity.pdbx_description
1 polymer ?
#
loop_
_entity_poly.entity_id
_entity_poly.type
_entity_poly.pdbx_seq_one_letter_code
_entity_poly.pdbx_strand_id
1 'polypeptide(L)'
;MFTLEQHEFIRIQAIRGFPLLGKDAEFISKIADILGQLLTSEENVERDAVHKALMSLIRQDVKNSLQPLFKHVESGSEIREKIICFLRDKVFPVKAELLKPQAEMERYITDLIKKSVQDVTGLEFKLFMDFLRSLSIFGDTAPRESFQELIEIIQAQADLDAQFDLG
;
A
#
# COMPACT_ATOMS: atom_id res chain seq x y z
N MET A 1 2.18 -12.29 37.28
CA MET A 1 2.81 -12.83 36.07
C MET A 1 1.68 -13.21 35.13
N PHE A 2 1.54 -12.55 33.98
CA PHE A 2 0.49 -12.89 33.02
C PHE A 2 0.88 -14.17 32.25
N THR A 3 -0.10 -14.95 31.81
CA THR A 3 0.11 -16.11 30.93
C THR A 3 0.40 -15.64 29.50
N LEU A 4 1.03 -16.49 28.66
CA LEU A 4 1.30 -16.19 27.25
C LEU A 4 0.01 -15.81 26.50
N GLU A 5 -1.09 -16.53 26.76
CA GLU A 5 -2.41 -16.26 26.20
C GLU A 5 -2.97 -14.88 26.62
N GLN A 6 -2.72 -14.46 27.86
CA GLN A 6 -3.13 -13.14 28.35
C GLN A 6 -2.35 -12.01 27.64
N HIS A 7 -1.06 -12.22 27.38
CA HIS A 7 -0.26 -11.26 26.62
C HIS A 7 -0.73 -11.12 25.17
N GLU A 8 -1.07 -12.23 24.51
CA GLU A 8 -1.62 -12.22 23.15
C GLU A 8 -2.96 -11.49 23.08
N PHE A 9 -3.87 -11.79 24.01
CA PHE A 9 -5.16 -11.10 24.10
C PHE A 9 -4.98 -9.58 24.25
N ILE A 10 -4.09 -9.13 25.13
CA ILE A 10 -3.82 -7.70 25.34
C ILE A 10 -3.32 -7.04 24.05
N ARG A 11 -2.38 -7.67 23.31
CA ARG A 11 -1.89 -7.14 22.03
C ARG A 11 -3.02 -6.99 21.02
N ILE A 12 -3.85 -8.03 20.87
CA ILE A 12 -4.99 -8.02 19.93
C ILE A 12 -5.97 -6.89 20.28
N GLN A 13 -6.30 -6.68 21.56
CA GLN A 13 -7.19 -5.60 21.96
C GLN A 13 -6.56 -4.22 21.73
N ALA A 14 -5.26 -4.06 21.99
CA ALA A 14 -4.55 -2.82 21.70
C ALA A 14 -4.58 -2.50 20.19
N ILE A 15 -4.30 -3.49 19.34
CA ILE A 15 -4.34 -3.35 17.88
C ILE A 15 -5.71 -2.90 17.40
N ARG A 16 -6.79 -3.50 17.93
CA ARG A 16 -8.17 -3.13 17.60
C ARG A 16 -8.54 -1.73 18.08
N GLY A 17 -7.92 -1.26 19.16
CA GLY A 17 -8.13 0.08 19.70
C GLY A 17 -7.39 1.19 18.95
N PHE A 18 -6.30 0.87 18.23
CA PHE A 18 -5.47 1.88 17.55
C PHE A 18 -6.25 2.84 16.62
N PRO A 19 -7.18 2.38 15.76
CA PRO A 19 -7.92 3.29 14.89
C PRO A 19 -8.78 4.32 15.64
N LEU A 20 -9.10 4.08 16.92
CA LEU A 20 -9.86 5.01 17.75
C LEU A 20 -8.99 6.18 18.27
N LEU A 21 -7.66 6.06 18.15
CA LEU A 21 -6.71 7.08 18.57
C LEU A 21 -6.35 8.06 17.44
N GLY A 22 -6.85 7.82 16.22
CA GLY A 22 -6.65 8.68 15.04
C GLY A 22 -7.36 10.01 15.17
N LYS A 23 -6.81 10.93 15.96
CA LYS A 23 -7.41 12.25 16.25
C LYS A 23 -7.07 13.29 15.19
N ASP A 24 -5.93 13.15 14.52
CA ASP A 24 -5.46 14.02 13.45
C ASP A 24 -4.58 13.24 12.46
N ALA A 25 -4.20 13.92 11.37
CA ALA A 25 -3.39 13.36 10.29
C ALA A 25 -2.03 12.80 10.76
N GLU A 26 -1.38 13.45 11.73
CA GLU A 26 -0.07 13.02 12.24
C GLU A 26 -0.20 11.73 13.04
N PHE A 27 -1.20 11.64 13.92
CA PHE A 27 -1.48 10.42 14.66
C PHE A 27 -1.92 9.29 13.72
N ILE A 28 -2.77 9.56 12.73
CA ILE A 28 -3.16 8.56 11.74
C ILE A 28 -1.93 8.01 11.01
N SER A 29 -1.04 8.88 10.54
CA SER A 29 0.19 8.47 9.86
C SER A 29 1.08 7.59 10.74
N LYS A 30 1.28 7.97 12.01
CA LYS A 30 2.06 7.16 12.97
C LYS A 30 1.40 5.82 13.28
N ILE A 31 0.08 5.79 13.44
CA ILE A 31 -0.66 4.55 13.72
C ILE A 31 -0.59 3.61 12.51
N ALA A 32 -0.73 4.14 11.29
CA ALA A 32 -0.61 3.36 10.06
C ALA A 32 0.79 2.76 9.91
N ASP A 33 1.83 3.52 10.22
CA ASP A 33 3.22 3.05 10.23
C ASP A 33 3.42 1.88 11.21
N ILE A 34 2.97 2.04 12.46
CA ILE A 34 3.05 0.98 13.49
C ILE A 34 2.28 -0.27 13.06
N LEU A 35 1.04 -0.11 12.60
CA LEU A 35 0.23 -1.22 12.13
C LEU A 35 0.86 -1.91 10.90
N GLY A 36 1.52 -1.16 10.01
CA GLY A 36 2.28 -1.70 8.89
C GLY A 36 3.40 -2.64 9.35
N GLN A 37 4.16 -2.25 10.37
CA GLN A 37 5.22 -3.08 10.96
C GLN A 37 4.65 -4.37 11.57
N LEU A 38 3.46 -4.31 12.18
CA LEU A 38 2.78 -5.47 12.78
C LEU A 38 2.23 -6.48 11.76
N LEU A 39 2.23 -6.17 10.45
CA LEU A 39 1.86 -7.14 9.41
C LEU A 39 2.80 -8.37 9.36
N THR A 40 3.97 -8.27 9.98
CA THR A 40 4.96 -9.36 10.11
C THR A 40 4.52 -10.46 11.08
N SER A 41 3.49 -10.23 11.90
CA SER A 41 3.03 -11.21 12.89
C SER A 41 2.70 -12.56 12.25
N GLU A 42 3.27 -13.63 12.81
CA GLU A 42 3.04 -15.02 12.40
C GLU A 42 1.68 -15.55 12.90
N GLU A 43 1.13 -14.93 13.95
CA GLU A 43 -0.14 -15.30 14.54
C GLU A 43 -1.32 -14.82 13.69
N ASN A 44 -2.12 -15.77 13.21
CA ASN A 44 -3.21 -15.47 12.27
C ASN A 44 -4.27 -14.53 12.86
N VAL A 45 -4.56 -14.66 14.16
CA VAL A 45 -5.57 -13.82 14.85
C VAL A 45 -5.05 -12.39 15.00
N GLU A 46 -3.77 -12.23 15.35
CA GLU A 46 -3.14 -10.92 15.46
C GLU A 46 -3.05 -10.24 14.09
N ARG A 47 -2.64 -10.97 13.04
CA ARG A 47 -2.61 -10.47 11.66
C ARG A 47 -3.99 -10.03 11.16
N ASP A 48 -5.05 -10.79 11.46
CA ASP A 48 -6.42 -10.40 11.12
C ASP A 48 -6.84 -9.11 11.85
N ALA A 49 -6.46 -8.95 13.12
CA ALA A 49 -6.69 -7.71 13.86
C ALA A 49 -5.96 -6.53 13.23
N VAL A 50 -4.70 -6.71 12.80
CA VAL A 50 -3.91 -5.67 12.11
C VAL A 50 -4.58 -5.28 10.79
N HIS A 51 -4.99 -6.26 9.97
CA HIS A 51 -5.69 -5.98 8.71
C HIS A 51 -6.97 -5.16 8.93
N LYS A 52 -7.78 -5.52 9.94
CA LYS A 52 -9.00 -4.79 10.27
C LYS A 52 -8.71 -3.38 10.78
N ALA A 53 -7.67 -3.22 11.60
CA ALA A 53 -7.26 -1.91 12.11
C ALA A 53 -6.77 -0.99 10.98
N LEU A 54 -5.89 -1.47 10.10
CA LEU A 54 -5.43 -0.73 8.92
C LEU A 54 -6.59 -0.34 8.00
N MET A 55 -7.48 -1.28 7.69
CA MET A 55 -8.63 -1.00 6.84
C MET A 55 -9.63 -0.03 7.48
N SER A 56 -9.72 0.03 8.81
CA SER A 56 -10.50 1.06 9.51
C SER A 56 -9.84 2.43 9.35
N LEU A 57 -8.52 2.51 9.56
CA LEU A 57 -7.75 3.74 9.48
C LEU A 57 -7.70 4.32 8.06
N ILE A 58 -7.51 3.48 7.05
CA ILE A 58 -7.53 3.87 5.63
C ILE A 58 -8.88 4.46 5.23
N ARG A 59 -9.99 3.95 5.77
CA ARG A 59 -11.32 4.52 5.53
C ARG A 59 -11.53 5.87 6.22
N GLN A 60 -10.84 6.13 7.32
CA GLN A 60 -10.87 7.43 7.99
C GLN A 60 -10.07 8.46 7.19
N ASP A 61 -8.86 8.11 6.77
CA ASP A 61 -8.00 8.97 5.98
C ASP A 61 -7.06 8.15 5.09
N VAL A 62 -7.39 8.09 3.80
CA VAL A 62 -6.66 7.28 2.82
C VAL A 62 -5.23 7.78 2.64
N LYS A 63 -5.03 9.10 2.54
CA LYS A 63 -3.70 9.67 2.22
C LYS A 63 -2.75 9.45 3.39
N ASN A 64 -3.16 9.85 4.59
CA ASN A 64 -2.29 9.76 5.76
C ASN A 64 -2.05 8.31 6.19
N SER A 65 -2.97 7.38 5.87
CA SER A 65 -2.77 5.96 6.14
C SER A 65 -1.91 5.24 5.10
N LEU A 66 -2.08 5.51 3.81
CA LEU A 66 -1.33 4.81 2.77
C LEU A 66 0.10 5.34 2.61
N GLN A 67 0.34 6.63 2.84
CA GLN A 67 1.66 7.23 2.69
C GLN A 67 2.78 6.50 3.45
N PRO A 68 2.68 6.21 4.77
CA PRO A 68 3.73 5.47 5.48
C PRO A 68 3.88 4.04 4.97
N LEU A 69 2.80 3.37 4.56
CA LEU A 69 2.88 2.02 4.00
C LEU A 69 3.67 2.01 2.68
N PHE A 70 3.38 2.96 1.78
CA PHE A 70 4.13 3.07 0.53
C PHE A 70 5.59 3.49 0.74
N LYS A 71 5.91 4.28 1.78
CA LYS A 71 7.32 4.56 2.13
C LYS A 71 8.12 3.30 2.45
N HIS A 72 7.50 2.31 3.10
CA HIS A 72 8.14 1.01 3.36
C HIS A 72 8.34 0.18 2.09
N VAL A 73 7.46 0.36 1.10
CA VAL A 73 7.60 -0.27 -0.22
C VAL A 73 8.73 0.39 -1.00
N GLU A 74 8.73 1.72 -1.07
CA GLU A 74 9.76 2.54 -1.71
C GLU A 74 11.15 2.30 -1.13
N SER A 75 11.27 2.15 0.20
CA SER A 75 12.55 1.98 0.87
C SER A 75 13.13 0.56 0.82
N GLY A 76 12.41 -0.42 0.27
CA GLY A 76 12.87 -1.82 0.30
C GLY A 76 12.90 -2.44 1.71
N SER A 77 12.09 -1.93 2.65
CA SER A 77 12.10 -2.40 4.05
C SER A 77 11.83 -3.91 4.20
N GLU A 78 12.25 -4.49 5.32
CA GLU A 78 12.02 -5.92 5.63
C GLU A 78 10.52 -6.32 5.65
N ILE A 79 9.63 -5.35 5.85
CA ILE A 79 8.17 -5.57 5.89
C ILE A 79 7.48 -5.34 4.54
N ARG A 80 8.23 -4.93 3.52
CA ARG A 80 7.73 -4.55 2.19
C ARG A 80 6.84 -5.62 1.57
N GLU A 81 7.27 -6.89 1.59
CA GLU A 81 6.49 -7.99 1.01
C GLU A 81 5.11 -8.12 1.68
N LYS A 82 5.05 -7.97 3.01
CA LYS A 82 3.79 -8.05 3.76
C LYS A 82 2.87 -6.88 3.43
N ILE A 83 3.43 -5.68 3.24
CA ILE A 83 2.66 -4.51 2.81
C ILE A 83 2.12 -4.70 1.39
N ILE A 84 2.94 -5.14 0.44
CA ILE A 84 2.48 -5.41 -0.94
C ILE A 84 1.35 -6.45 -0.93
N CYS A 85 1.49 -7.54 -0.16
CA CYS A 85 0.42 -8.52 0.01
C CYS A 85 -0.86 -7.90 0.58
N PHE A 86 -0.74 -7.07 1.61
CA PHE A 86 -1.88 -6.37 2.20
C PHE A 86 -2.56 -5.44 1.18
N LEU A 87 -1.80 -4.64 0.44
CA LEU A 87 -2.33 -3.74 -0.59
C LEU A 87 -3.09 -4.53 -1.65
N ARG A 88 -2.50 -5.61 -2.17
CA ARG A 88 -3.10 -6.51 -3.16
C ARG A 88 -4.41 -7.11 -2.68
N ASP A 89 -4.43 -7.62 -1.45
CA ASP A 89 -5.53 -8.46 -0.96
C ASP A 89 -6.65 -7.65 -0.30
N LYS A 90 -6.34 -6.46 0.24
CA LYS A 90 -7.27 -5.69 1.08
C LYS A 90 -7.59 -4.31 0.55
N VAL A 91 -6.64 -3.62 -0.10
CA VAL A 91 -6.83 -2.23 -0.53
C VAL A 91 -7.26 -2.14 -1.99
N PHE A 92 -6.53 -2.79 -2.89
CA PHE A 92 -6.79 -2.74 -4.33
C PHE A 92 -8.19 -3.25 -4.74
N PRO A 93 -8.73 -4.32 -4.13
CA PRO A 93 -10.08 -4.81 -4.48
C PRO A 93 -11.19 -3.81 -4.17
N VAL A 94 -10.99 -2.91 -3.20
CA VAL A 94 -11.98 -1.93 -2.76
C VAL A 94 -11.63 -0.49 -3.20
N LYS A 95 -10.74 -0.33 -4.19
CA LYS A 95 -10.29 1.00 -4.67
C LYS A 95 -11.43 1.97 -4.99
N ALA A 96 -12.55 1.49 -5.53
CA ALA A 96 -13.69 2.35 -5.90
C ALA A 96 -14.45 2.89 -4.68
N GLU A 97 -14.34 2.20 -3.54
CA GLU A 97 -14.85 2.67 -2.25
C GLU A 97 -13.91 3.75 -1.69
N LEU A 98 -12.61 3.48 -1.70
CA LEU A 98 -11.58 4.27 -1.00
C LEU A 98 -11.13 5.52 -1.77
N LEU A 99 -10.90 5.43 -3.08
CA LEU A 99 -10.29 6.50 -3.86
C LEU A 99 -11.35 7.54 -4.23
N LYS A 100 -11.67 8.43 -3.30
CA LYS A 100 -12.62 9.54 -3.48
C LYS A 100 -12.06 10.86 -2.92
N PRO A 101 -12.19 11.99 -3.64
CA PRO A 101 -12.69 12.12 -5.01
C PRO A 101 -11.83 11.36 -6.03
N GLN A 102 -12.47 10.71 -7.01
CA GLN A 102 -11.84 9.66 -7.82
C GLN A 102 -10.56 10.11 -8.53
N ALA A 103 -10.63 11.11 -9.41
CA ALA A 103 -9.47 11.53 -10.20
C ALA A 103 -8.29 12.00 -9.34
N GLU A 104 -8.56 12.73 -8.26
CA GLU A 104 -7.52 13.22 -7.34
C GLU A 104 -6.84 12.05 -6.60
N MET A 105 -7.63 11.12 -6.08
CA MET A 105 -7.10 9.99 -5.32
C MET A 105 -6.42 8.94 -6.19
N GLU A 106 -6.91 8.74 -7.43
CA GLU A 106 -6.24 7.91 -8.42
C GLU A 106 -4.89 8.52 -8.83
N ARG A 107 -4.80 9.85 -9.01
CA ARG A 107 -3.51 10.52 -9.25
C ARG A 107 -2.57 10.37 -8.07
N TYR A 108 -3.06 10.58 -6.85
CA TYR A 108 -2.26 10.42 -5.63
C TYR A 108 -1.65 9.02 -5.50
N ILE A 109 -2.46 7.96 -5.69
CA ILE A 109 -1.93 6.59 -5.57
C ILE A 109 -1.00 6.23 -6.74
N THR A 110 -1.22 6.81 -7.91
CA THR A 110 -0.30 6.69 -9.04
C THR A 110 1.07 7.23 -8.69
N ASP A 111 1.15 8.41 -8.07
CA ASP A 111 2.42 9.02 -7.66
C ASP A 111 3.15 8.18 -6.60
N LEU A 112 2.41 7.54 -5.67
CA LEU A 112 2.99 6.61 -4.70
C LEU A 112 3.56 5.36 -5.39
N ILE A 113 2.82 4.79 -6.34
CA ILE A 113 3.25 3.61 -7.09
C ILE A 113 4.47 3.94 -7.95
N LYS A 114 4.50 5.08 -8.65
CA LYS A 114 5.66 5.50 -9.47
C LYS A 114 6.97 5.56 -8.68
N LYS A 115 6.91 5.99 -7.42
CA LYS A 115 8.08 5.97 -6.51
C LYS A 115 8.45 4.56 -6.08
N SER A 116 7.44 3.72 -5.89
CA SER A 116 7.60 2.35 -5.37
C SER A 116 8.06 1.35 -6.43
N VAL A 117 7.88 1.63 -7.73
CA VAL A 117 8.22 0.69 -8.80
C VAL A 117 9.68 0.70 -9.21
N GLN A 118 10.51 1.65 -8.77
CA GLN A 118 11.90 1.79 -9.24
C GLN A 118 12.78 0.56 -8.94
N ASP A 119 12.54 -0.13 -7.82
CA ASP A 119 13.26 -1.33 -7.41
C ASP A 119 12.27 -2.43 -6.99
N VAL A 120 11.71 -3.10 -8.00
CA VAL A 120 10.71 -4.15 -7.79
C VAL A 120 11.02 -5.37 -8.64
N THR A 121 10.60 -6.53 -8.15
CA THR A 121 10.61 -7.76 -8.96
C THR A 121 9.59 -7.66 -10.10
N GLY A 122 9.76 -8.47 -11.15
CA GLY A 122 8.81 -8.49 -12.27
C GLY A 122 7.37 -8.83 -11.86
N LEU A 123 7.18 -9.63 -10.80
CA LEU A 123 5.85 -9.96 -10.28
C LEU A 123 5.19 -8.75 -9.58
N GLU A 124 5.96 -8.00 -8.80
CA GLU A 124 5.49 -6.79 -8.13
C GLU A 124 5.22 -5.67 -9.12
N PHE A 125 6.10 -5.51 -10.13
CA PHE A 125 5.87 -4.58 -11.22
C PHE A 125 4.54 -4.88 -11.92
N LYS A 126 4.33 -6.14 -12.31
CA LYS A 126 3.09 -6.57 -12.95
C LYS A 126 1.87 -6.29 -12.07
N LEU A 127 1.95 -6.57 -10.77
CA LEU A 127 0.89 -6.29 -9.81
C LEU A 127 0.54 -4.80 -9.76
N PHE A 128 1.53 -3.92 -9.69
CA PHE A 128 1.29 -2.47 -9.69
C PHE A 128 0.75 -1.98 -11.03
N MET A 129 1.27 -2.47 -12.15
CA MET A 129 0.77 -2.11 -13.48
C MET A 129 -0.66 -2.58 -13.73
N ASP A 130 -1.02 -3.78 -13.28
CA ASP A 130 -2.39 -4.29 -13.35
C ASP A 130 -3.33 -3.42 -12.51
N PHE A 131 -2.88 -2.95 -11.34
CA PHE A 131 -3.64 -2.02 -10.52
C PHE A 131 -3.80 -0.65 -11.19
N LEU A 132 -2.71 -0.06 -11.71
CA LEU A 132 -2.76 1.24 -12.41
C LEU A 132 -3.73 1.20 -13.59
N ARG A 133 -3.66 0.15 -14.43
CA ARG A 133 -4.60 -0.05 -15.56
C ARG A 133 -6.06 -0.18 -15.13
N SER A 134 -6.31 -0.55 -13.86
CA SER A 134 -7.67 -0.64 -13.33
C SER A 134 -8.24 0.70 -12.86
N LEU A 135 -7.42 1.77 -12.80
CA LEU A 135 -7.86 3.12 -12.43
C LEU A 135 -8.55 3.80 -13.62
N SER A 136 -9.57 4.62 -13.35
CA SER A 136 -10.30 5.31 -14.41
C SER A 136 -9.44 6.28 -15.22
N ILE A 137 -8.44 6.91 -14.59
CA ILE A 137 -7.50 7.81 -15.27
C ILE A 137 -6.61 7.10 -16.29
N PHE A 138 -6.55 5.75 -16.27
CA PHE A 138 -5.78 4.89 -17.17
C PHE A 138 -6.65 3.85 -17.92
N GLY A 139 -7.96 3.84 -17.71
CA GLY A 139 -8.87 2.88 -18.31
C GLY A 139 -9.08 3.08 -19.81
N ASP A 140 -9.92 2.25 -20.42
CA ASP A 140 -10.12 2.22 -21.89
C ASP A 140 -10.61 3.54 -22.50
N THR A 141 -11.23 4.40 -21.70
CA THR A 141 -11.73 5.73 -22.12
C THR A 141 -10.78 6.87 -21.78
N ALA A 142 -9.61 6.58 -21.22
CA ALA A 142 -8.66 7.60 -20.79
C ALA A 142 -8.02 8.33 -21.99
N PRO A 143 -7.57 9.59 -21.79
CA PRO A 143 -6.81 10.32 -22.79
C PRO A 143 -5.54 9.56 -23.19
N ARG A 144 -5.05 9.80 -24.42
CA ARG A 144 -3.83 9.14 -24.93
C ARG A 144 -2.61 9.46 -24.08
N GLU A 145 -2.59 10.63 -23.47
CA GLU A 145 -1.54 11.11 -22.57
C GLU A 145 -1.41 10.20 -21.33
N SER A 146 -2.52 9.67 -20.81
CA SER A 146 -2.49 8.72 -19.69
C SER A 146 -1.83 7.40 -20.09
N PHE A 147 -2.06 6.92 -21.32
CA PHE A 147 -1.37 5.75 -21.82
C PHE A 147 0.13 6.01 -22.00
N GLN A 148 0.50 7.20 -22.48
CA GLN A 148 1.90 7.60 -22.59
C GLN A 148 2.60 7.59 -21.23
N GLU A 149 1.94 8.06 -20.17
CA GLU A 149 2.49 7.98 -18.81
C GLU A 149 2.74 6.54 -18.35
N LEU A 150 1.84 5.58 -18.67
CA LEU A 150 2.10 4.16 -18.36
C LEU A 150 3.31 3.61 -19.14
N ILE A 151 3.48 4.03 -20.40
CA ILE A 151 4.66 3.66 -21.19
C ILE A 151 5.93 4.22 -20.55
N GLU A 152 5.94 5.47 -20.12
CA GLU A 152 7.09 6.09 -19.43
C GLU A 152 7.48 5.32 -18.17
N ILE A 153 6.51 4.84 -17.39
CA ILE A 153 6.76 4.00 -16.21
C ILE A 153 7.42 2.67 -16.61
N ILE A 154 6.95 2.04 -17.70
CA ILE A 154 7.52 0.79 -18.21
C ILE A 154 8.94 1.01 -18.73
N GLN A 155 9.19 2.09 -19.46
CA GLN A 155 10.50 2.44 -20.01
C GLN A 155 11.50 2.71 -18.88
N ALA A 156 11.09 3.48 -17.87
CA ALA A 156 11.91 3.75 -16.69
C ALA A 156 12.27 2.46 -15.93
N GLN A 157 11.35 1.50 -15.84
CA GLN A 157 11.63 0.24 -15.16
C GLN A 157 12.53 -0.71 -15.96
N ALA A 158 12.37 -0.73 -17.28
CA ALA A 158 13.15 -1.60 -18.15
C ALA A 158 14.55 -1.04 -18.46
N ASP A 159 14.89 0.14 -17.92
CA ASP A 159 16.14 0.87 -18.15
C ASP A 159 16.56 0.84 -19.63
N LEU A 160 15.60 1.13 -20.53
CA LEU A 160 15.79 0.97 -21.98
C LEU A 160 16.86 1.90 -22.56
N ASP A 161 17.32 2.88 -21.79
CA ASP A 161 18.43 3.76 -22.14
C ASP A 161 19.81 3.17 -21.77
N ALA A 162 19.85 2.09 -20.99
CA ALA A 162 21.08 1.34 -20.75
C ALA A 162 21.50 0.59 -22.03
N GLN A 163 22.81 0.59 -22.30
CA GLN A 163 23.35 -0.26 -23.36
C GLN A 163 23.08 -1.72 -22.99
N PHE A 164 22.38 -2.45 -23.87
CA PHE A 164 22.18 -3.89 -23.71
C PHE A 164 23.53 -4.58 -23.57
N ASP A 165 23.81 -5.15 -22.41
CA ASP A 165 25.04 -5.89 -22.16
C ASP A 165 24.93 -7.25 -22.85
N LEU A 166 25.55 -7.36 -24.03
CA LEU A 166 25.70 -8.61 -24.77
C LEU A 166 26.84 -9.41 -24.11
N GLY A 167 26.57 -9.94 -22.92
CA GLY A 167 27.51 -10.81 -22.20
C GLY A 167 28.00 -11.98 -23.03
#